data_AF-A0A449AVQ1-F1
#
_entry.id   AF-A0A449AVQ1-F1
#
_cell.length_a   1.000
_cell.length_b   1.000
_cell.length_c   1.000
_cell.angle_alpha   90.00
_cell.angle_beta   90.00
_cell.angle_gamma   90.00
#
_symmetry.space_group_name_H-M   'P 1'
#
loop_
_entity.id
_entity.type
_entity.pdbx_description
1 polymer ?
#
loop_
_entity_poly.entity_id
_entity_poly.type
_entity_poly.pdbx_seq_one_letter_code
_entity_poly.pdbx_strand_id
1 'polypeptide(L)'
;MDKKELTVADLEKLKLLAEELLRLKQDVKELNAMIKDIIKDTEVAFNEPLAEGGRITYELIAPKPRIDYPSYSQYLFTLLNRGEQLTKEEMELVIEQFVVHKDPKWKLTIKK
;
A
#
# COMPACT_ATOMS: atom_id res chain seq x y z
N MET A 1 -12.28 37.97 -20.03
CA MET A 1 -13.00 36.81 -19.46
C MET A 1 -13.03 35.75 -20.55
N ASP A 2 -12.04 34.86 -20.56
CA ASP A 2 -12.00 33.75 -21.52
C ASP A 2 -13.09 32.73 -21.17
N LYS A 3 -14.13 32.67 -22.00
CA LYS A 3 -15.10 31.57 -21.97
C LYS A 3 -14.38 30.32 -22.43
N LYS A 4 -14.07 29.45 -21.47
CA LYS A 4 -13.60 28.09 -21.75
C LYS A 4 -14.72 27.35 -22.49
N GLU A 5 -14.53 27.10 -23.78
CA GLU A 5 -15.46 26.27 -24.56
C GLU A 5 -15.52 24.87 -23.93
N LEU A 6 -16.72 24.46 -23.54
CA LEU A 6 -16.95 23.11 -23.03
C LEU A 6 -16.86 22.14 -24.21
N THR A 7 -15.77 21.38 -24.27
CA THR A 7 -15.64 20.26 -25.20
C THR A 7 -16.55 19.13 -24.73
N VAL A 8 -17.54 18.76 -25.54
CA VAL A 8 -18.42 17.61 -25.27
C VAL A 8 -17.61 16.34 -25.50
N ALA A 9 -17.47 15.49 -24.48
CA ALA A 9 -16.78 14.22 -24.60
C ALA A 9 -17.56 13.28 -25.54
N ASP A 10 -16.84 12.58 -26.42
CA ASP A 10 -17.40 11.51 -27.26
C ASP A 10 -17.81 10.33 -26.36
N LEU A 11 -19.11 10.20 -26.14
CA LEU A 11 -19.69 9.23 -25.24
C LEU A 11 -19.53 7.79 -25.76
N GLU A 12 -19.54 7.58 -27.08
CA GLU A 12 -19.40 6.24 -27.67
C GLU A 12 -17.97 5.74 -27.48
N LYS A 13 -16.98 6.60 -27.75
CA LYS A 13 -15.58 6.29 -27.49
C LYS A 13 -15.32 6.05 -26.00
N LEU A 14 -15.94 6.83 -25.11
CA LEU A 14 -15.79 6.67 -23.66
C LEU A 14 -16.34 5.32 -23.19
N LYS A 15 -17.51 4.90 -23.68
CA LYS A 15 -18.12 3.60 -23.33
C LYS A 15 -17.23 2.44 -23.78
N LEU A 16 -16.73 2.48 -25.01
CA LEU A 16 -15.83 1.45 -25.53
C LEU A 16 -14.55 1.33 -24.69
N LEU A 17 -13.94 2.47 -24.33
CA LEU A 17 -12.77 2.48 -23.44
C LEU A 17 -13.08 1.99 -22.03
N ALA A 18 -14.28 2.29 -21.49
CA ALA A 18 -14.69 1.85 -20.17
C ALA A 18 -14.92 0.33 -20.13
N GLU A 19 -15.55 -0.24 -21.15
CA GLU A 19 -15.74 -1.69 -21.28
C GLU A 19 -14.41 -2.42 -21.43
N GLU A 20 -13.51 -1.91 -22.26
CA GLU A 20 -12.15 -2.45 -22.42
C GLU A 20 -11.38 -2.39 -21.09
N LEU A 21 -11.46 -1.27 -20.37
CA LEU A 21 -10.83 -1.11 -19.06
C LEU A 21 -11.37 -2.13 -18.03
N LEU A 22 -12.68 -2.41 -18.05
CA LEU A 22 -13.27 -3.40 -17.15
C LEU A 22 -12.75 -4.82 -17.47
N ARG A 23 -12.65 -5.16 -18.76
CA ARG A 23 -12.06 -6.44 -19.18
C ARG A 23 -10.60 -6.56 -18.73
N LEU A 24 -9.77 -5.57 -19.05
CA LEU A 24 -8.35 -5.58 -18.66
C LEU A 24 -8.15 -5.65 -17.13
N LYS A 25 -9.03 -5.04 -16.34
CA LYS A 25 -9.00 -5.16 -14.88
C LYS A 25 -9.27 -6.59 -14.40
N GLN A 26 -10.18 -7.29 -15.07
CA GLN A 26 -10.46 -8.69 -14.77
C GLN A 26 -9.25 -9.56 -15.14
N ASP A 27 -8.67 -9.36 -16.33
CA ASP A 27 -7.47 -10.09 -16.77
C ASP A 27 -6.30 -9.87 -15.80
N VAL A 28 -6.07 -8.63 -15.36
CA VAL A 28 -5.05 -8.29 -14.36
C VAL A 28 -5.32 -9.01 -13.04
N LYS A 29 -6.58 -9.12 -12.60
CA LYS A 29 -6.93 -9.83 -11.37
C LYS A 29 -6.61 -11.33 -11.49
N GLU A 30 -6.93 -11.94 -12.61
CA GLU A 30 -6.66 -13.36 -12.89
C GLU A 30 -5.16 -13.64 -12.95
N LEU A 31 -4.41 -12.83 -13.70
CA LEU A 31 -2.94 -12.93 -13.76
C LEU A 31 -2.32 -12.80 -12.36
N ASN A 32 -2.77 -11.85 -11.54
CA ASN A 32 -2.29 -11.72 -10.16
C ASN A 32 -2.62 -12.94 -9.30
N ALA A 33 -3.75 -13.62 -9.53
CA ALA A 33 -4.09 -14.85 -8.82
C ALA A 33 -3.15 -15.98 -9.23
N MET A 34 -2.92 -16.17 -10.53
CA MET A 34 -1.99 -17.18 -11.06
C MET A 34 -0.57 -16.96 -10.55
N ILE A 35 -0.09 -15.72 -10.58
CA ILE A 35 1.25 -15.37 -10.08
C ILE A 35 1.36 -15.72 -8.59
N LYS A 36 0.34 -15.38 -7.78
CA LYS A 36 0.33 -15.70 -6.34
C LYS A 36 0.33 -17.19 -6.07
N ASP A 37 -0.37 -17.96 -6.89
CA ASP A 37 -0.42 -19.42 -6.78
C ASP A 37 0.97 -20.03 -7.02
N ILE A 38 1.68 -19.55 -8.05
CA ILE A 38 3.05 -20.00 -8.38
C ILE A 38 4.03 -19.77 -7.22
N ILE A 39 3.91 -18.63 -6.52
CA ILE A 39 4.86 -18.24 -5.47
C ILE A 39 4.42 -18.64 -4.05
N LYS A 40 3.27 -19.31 -3.90
CA LYS A 40 2.60 -19.51 -2.61
C LYS A 40 3.49 -20.16 -1.56
N ASP A 41 4.34 -21.10 -1.98
CA ASP A 41 5.23 -21.88 -1.13
C ASP A 41 6.72 -21.63 -1.49
N THR A 42 7.01 -20.50 -2.13
CA THR A 42 8.38 -20.12 -2.48
C THR A 42 9.06 -19.40 -1.33
N GLU A 43 10.17 -19.96 -0.84
CA GLU A 43 11.01 -19.35 0.20
C GLU A 43 12.35 -18.81 -0.35
N VAL A 44 12.47 -18.74 -1.67
CA VAL A 44 13.67 -18.27 -2.36
C VAL A 44 13.42 -16.90 -2.95
N ALA A 45 14.28 -15.93 -2.61
CA ALA A 45 14.24 -14.61 -3.19
C ALA A 45 14.79 -14.64 -4.64
N PHE A 46 14.16 -13.87 -5.53
CA PHE A 46 14.61 -13.75 -6.91
C PHE A 46 14.41 -12.33 -7.44
N ASN A 47 15.20 -11.96 -8.43
CA ASN A 47 15.15 -10.66 -9.07
C ASN A 47 15.52 -10.78 -10.55
N GLU A 48 14.52 -10.98 -11.39
CA GLU A 48 14.70 -11.33 -12.80
C GLU A 48 14.17 -10.22 -13.73
N PRO A 49 14.83 -9.97 -14.88
CA PRO A 49 14.31 -9.08 -15.90
C PRO A 49 13.16 -9.74 -16.69
N LEU A 50 12.25 -8.91 -17.19
CA LEU A 50 11.16 -9.34 -18.08
C LEU A 50 11.53 -9.10 -19.55
N ALA A 51 11.00 -9.93 -20.45
CA ALA A 51 11.34 -9.92 -21.88
C ALA A 51 11.04 -8.60 -22.59
N GLU A 52 9.93 -7.93 -22.25
CA GLU A 52 9.52 -6.64 -22.85
C GLU A 52 9.99 -5.42 -22.03
N GLY A 53 10.96 -5.62 -21.15
CA GLY A 53 11.42 -4.61 -20.19
C GLY A 53 10.69 -4.71 -18.86
N GLY A 54 11.32 -4.13 -17.83
CA GLY A 54 10.90 -4.27 -16.44
C GLY A 54 11.59 -5.41 -15.69
N ARG A 55 11.16 -5.61 -14.44
CA ARG A 55 11.71 -6.61 -13.51
C ARG A 55 10.62 -7.18 -12.62
N ILE A 56 10.79 -8.46 -12.29
CA ILE A 56 10.06 -9.16 -11.23
C ILE A 56 11.00 -9.37 -10.05
N THR A 57 10.57 -8.96 -8.87
CA THR A 57 11.35 -9.10 -7.63
C THR A 57 10.48 -9.74 -6.56
N TYR A 58 10.97 -10.80 -5.95
CA TYR A 58 10.37 -11.46 -4.80
C TYR A 58 11.39 -11.51 -3.67
N GLU A 59 11.07 -10.87 -2.55
CA GLU A 59 12.00 -10.71 -1.43
C GLU A 59 11.28 -10.73 -0.08
N LEU A 60 11.98 -11.20 0.95
CA LEU A 60 11.51 -11.13 2.32
C LEU A 60 11.78 -9.72 2.87
N ILE A 61 10.73 -8.95 3.09
CA ILE A 61 10.85 -7.58 3.60
C ILE A 61 10.56 -7.57 5.09
N ALA A 62 11.56 -7.20 5.88
CA ALA A 62 11.39 -6.79 7.27
C ALA A 62 10.91 -5.33 7.30
N PRO A 63 9.65 -5.05 7.65
CA PRO A 63 9.14 -3.69 7.73
C PRO A 63 9.86 -2.94 8.85
N LYS A 64 10.22 -1.67 8.61
CA LYS A 64 10.71 -0.82 9.69
C LYS A 64 9.63 -0.67 10.76
N PRO A 65 10.00 -0.70 12.05
CA PRO A 65 9.07 -0.38 13.13
C PRO A 65 8.42 0.98 12.88
N ARG A 66 7.13 1.09 13.15
CA ARG A 66 6.39 2.34 13.01
C ARG A 66 5.49 2.55 14.21
N ILE A 67 5.39 3.80 14.64
CA ILE A 67 4.48 4.20 15.70
C ILE A 67 3.04 4.10 15.19
N ASP A 68 2.18 3.48 15.98
CA ASP A 68 0.73 3.51 15.81
C ASP A 68 0.18 4.86 16.31
N TYR A 69 0.30 5.87 15.45
CA TYR A 69 -0.14 7.23 15.76
C TYR A 69 -1.64 7.33 16.14
N PRO A 70 -2.58 6.63 15.48
CA PRO A 70 -3.98 6.61 15.90
C PRO A 70 -4.18 6.15 17.35
N SER A 71 -3.57 5.04 17.75
CA SER A 71 -3.68 4.53 19.12
C SER A 71 -2.99 5.45 20.12
N TYR A 72 -1.80 5.96 19.76
CA TYR A 72 -1.05 6.90 20.59
C TYR A 72 -1.79 8.23 20.82
N SER A 73 -2.40 8.81 19.78
CA SER A 73 -3.15 10.06 19.91
C SER A 73 -4.39 9.90 20.76
N GLN A 74 -5.10 8.77 20.63
CA GLN A 74 -6.26 8.44 21.47
C GLN A 74 -5.85 8.29 22.94
N TYR A 75 -4.70 7.67 23.20
CA TYR A 75 -4.14 7.54 24.55
C TYR A 75 -3.84 8.92 25.16
N LEU A 76 -3.11 9.79 24.44
CA LEU A 76 -2.80 11.14 24.91
C LEU A 76 -4.06 11.98 25.17
N PHE A 77 -5.06 11.86 24.29
CA PHE A 77 -6.35 12.54 24.47
C PHE A 77 -7.07 12.07 25.73
N THR A 78 -6.98 10.78 26.07
CA THR A 78 -7.57 10.21 27.28
C THR A 78 -6.88 10.73 28.55
N LEU A 79 -5.55 10.83 28.54
CA LEU A 79 -4.79 11.41 29.66
C LEU A 79 -5.14 12.88 29.90
N LEU A 80 -5.20 13.65 28.81
CA LEU A 80 -5.60 15.06 28.86
C LEU A 80 -6.99 15.24 29.49
N ASN A 81 -7.96 14.41 29.13
CA ASN A 81 -9.31 14.47 29.70
C ASN A 81 -9.36 14.10 31.19
N ARG A 82 -8.37 13.36 31.69
CA ARG A 82 -8.23 13.00 33.11
C ARG A 82 -7.43 14.03 33.92
N GLY A 83 -6.88 15.05 33.24
CA GLY A 83 -6.02 16.06 33.87
C GLY A 83 -4.62 15.55 34.21
N GLU A 84 -4.21 14.41 33.65
CA GLU A 84 -2.90 13.82 33.87
C GLU A 84 -1.86 14.51 32.96
N GLN A 85 -0.68 14.80 33.50
CA GLN A 85 0.45 15.34 32.74
C GLN A 85 1.61 14.36 32.82
N LEU A 86 2.18 14.05 31.66
CA LEU A 86 3.41 13.26 31.57
C LEU A 86 4.60 14.20 31.56
N THR A 87 5.64 13.83 32.30
CA THR A 87 6.99 14.36 32.12
C THR A 87 7.54 13.98 30.75
N LYS A 88 8.65 14.59 30.36
CA LYS A 88 9.29 14.30 29.07
C LYS A 88 9.77 12.85 29.01
N GLU A 89 10.34 12.36 30.09
CA GLU A 89 10.85 11.00 30.25
C GLU A 89 9.71 9.98 30.16
N GLU A 90 8.56 10.26 30.78
CA GLU A 90 7.38 9.39 30.68
C GLU A 90 6.79 9.38 29.27
N MET A 91 6.81 10.51 28.56
CA MET A 91 6.34 10.58 27.17
C MET A 91 7.22 9.73 26.23
N GLU A 92 8.53 9.71 26.46
CA GLU A 92 9.48 8.86 25.73
C GLU A 92 9.22 7.37 25.99
N LEU A 93 8.92 6.98 27.23
CA LEU A 93 8.57 5.59 27.55
C LEU A 93 7.20 5.18 26.97
N VAL A 94 6.23 6.09 26.99
CA VAL A 94 4.89 5.84 26.46
C VAL A 94 4.95 5.64 24.95
N ILE A 95 5.64 6.51 24.20
CA ILE A 95 5.67 6.42 22.73
C ILE A 95 6.31 5.10 22.25
N GLU A 96 7.27 4.55 22.99
CA GLU A 96 7.86 3.24 22.73
C GLU A 96 6.83 2.11 22.77
N GLN A 97 5.84 2.18 23.67
CA GLN A 97 4.77 1.17 23.78
C GLN A 97 3.84 1.13 22.56
N PHE A 98 3.82 2.20 21.75
CA PHE A 98 3.03 2.29 20.53
C PHE A 98 3.86 1.96 19.27
N VAL A 99 5.12 1.56 19.42
CA VAL A 99 5.93 1.10 18.29
C VAL A 99 5.46 -0.29 17.88
N VAL A 100 4.88 -0.39 16.67
CA VAL A 100 4.45 -1.65 16.10
C VAL A 100 5.58 -2.25 15.28
N HIS A 101 6.03 -3.41 15.73
CA HIS A 101 6.87 -4.31 14.95
C HIS A 101 5.97 -5.18 14.09
N LYS A 102 6.25 -5.23 12.80
CA LYS A 102 5.54 -6.12 11.86
C LYS A 102 6.48 -7.24 11.48
N ASP A 103 5.95 -8.46 11.45
CA ASP A 103 6.73 -9.61 11.03
C ASP A 103 7.25 -9.43 9.60
N PRO A 104 8.45 -9.97 9.30
CA PRO A 104 8.94 -10.06 7.94
C PRO A 104 7.91 -10.75 7.06
N LYS A 105 7.66 -10.18 5.88
CA LYS A 105 6.73 -10.74 4.92
C LYS A 105 7.35 -10.81 3.54
N TRP A 106 7.08 -11.90 2.85
CA TRP A 106 7.41 -12.01 1.44
C TRP A 106 6.60 -11.00 0.63
N LYS A 107 7.29 -10.30 -0.27
CA LYS A 107 6.68 -9.31 -1.14
C LYS A 107 7.11 -9.56 -2.58
N LEU A 108 6.12 -9.69 -3.45
CA LEU A 108 6.30 -9.63 -4.89
C LEU A 108 6.14 -8.18 -5.38
N THR A 109 7.06 -7.74 -6.24
CA THR A 109 7.02 -6.45 -6.91
C THR A 109 7.30 -6.65 -8.40
N ILE A 110 6.42 -6.13 -9.26
CA ILE A 110 6.60 -6.11 -10.71
C ILE A 110 6.66 -4.65 -11.13
N LYS A 111 7.77 -4.23 -11.77
CA LYS A 111 7.96 -2.86 -12.28
C LYS A 111 8.33 -2.92 -13.75
N LYS A 112 7.86 -1.93 -14.52
CA LYS A 112 8.27 -1.71 -15.91
C LYS A 112 9.49 -0.79 -15.95
#